data_AF-A0A931G4U1-F1
#
_entry.id   AF-A0A931G4U1-F1
#
_cell.length_a   1.000
_cell.length_b   1.000
_cell.length_c   1.000
_cell.angle_alpha   90.00
_cell.angle_beta   90.00
_cell.angle_gamma   90.00
#
_symmetry.space_group_name_H-M   'P 1'
#
loop_
_entity.id
_entity.type
_entity.pdbx_description
1 polymer ?
#
loop_
_entity_poly.entity_id
_entity_poly.type
_entity_poly.pdbx_seq_one_letter_code
_entity_poly.pdbx_strand_id
1 'polypeptide(L)'
;MSSASRIIGVSLGHRTLAEADHWIQSLDPAPVLACTHLVAVPFPHVAISLLTAGSFATDAALQVAADAASAGRSGRAVRFPGAERLTGELVVGEILRRSSISRVEVLGSGPADPATVVETGDFVRPQFRDGELVLVTTPAAGGRLVPFERRDPTPCCADH
;
A
#
# COMPACT_ATOMS: atom_id res chain seq x y z
N MET A 1 11.80 22.49 17.52
CA MET A 1 11.00 22.84 16.33
C MET A 1 10.51 21.52 15.74
N SER A 2 9.22 21.20 15.83
CA SER A 2 8.70 19.98 15.19
C SER A 2 8.68 20.20 13.68
N SER A 3 9.45 19.40 12.93
CA SER A 3 9.36 19.40 11.47
C SER A 3 7.95 19.01 11.04
N ALA A 4 7.37 19.76 10.10
CA ALA A 4 6.09 19.41 9.53
C ALA A 4 6.22 18.14 8.67
N SER A 5 5.21 17.26 8.73
CA SER A 5 5.17 16.08 7.87
C SER A 5 5.12 16.49 6.39
N ARG A 6 5.96 15.86 5.58
CA ARG A 6 6.00 16.05 4.13
C ARG A 6 6.14 14.71 3.43
N ILE A 7 5.78 14.66 2.16
CA ILE A 7 6.04 13.49 1.33
C ILE A 7 7.52 13.50 0.94
N ILE A 8 8.21 12.39 1.20
CA ILE A 8 9.56 12.13 0.72
C ILE A 8 9.64 10.78 0.04
N GLY A 9 10.59 10.65 -0.86
CA GLY A 9 10.99 9.39 -1.44
C GLY A 9 12.29 8.89 -0.84
N VAL A 10 12.42 7.58 -0.70
CA VAL A 10 13.60 6.90 -0.18
C VAL A 10 13.84 5.65 -0.99
N SER A 11 15.10 5.38 -1.36
CA SER A 11 15.48 4.09 -1.91
C SER A 11 16.76 3.59 -1.26
N LEU A 12 16.65 2.44 -0.58
CA LEU A 12 17.76 1.79 0.13
C LEU A 12 18.25 0.51 -0.58
N GLY A 13 17.71 0.22 -1.76
CA GLY A 13 18.08 -0.98 -2.53
C GLY A 13 17.45 -2.28 -2.04
N HIS A 14 16.38 -2.23 -1.23
CA HIS A 14 15.62 -3.41 -0.79
C HIS A 14 15.26 -4.30 -1.98
N ARG A 15 15.55 -5.59 -1.89
CA ARG A 15 15.38 -6.56 -2.97
C ARG A 15 13.97 -7.13 -3.02
N THR A 16 13.24 -7.05 -1.91
CA THR A 16 11.90 -7.60 -1.77
C THR A 16 10.94 -6.62 -1.12
N LEU A 17 9.63 -6.80 -1.36
CA LEU A 17 8.58 -6.06 -0.66
C LEU A 17 8.63 -6.33 0.85
N ALA A 18 8.92 -7.57 1.26
CA ALA A 18 9.01 -7.94 2.67
C ALA A 18 10.12 -7.17 3.41
N GLU A 19 11.30 -7.02 2.80
CA GLU A 19 12.39 -6.20 3.35
C GLU A 19 11.97 -4.74 3.52
N ALA A 20 11.35 -4.16 2.49
CA ALA A 20 10.88 -2.78 2.53
C ALA A 20 9.77 -2.58 3.59
N ASP A 21 8.83 -3.51 3.69
CA ASP A 21 7.74 -3.47 4.67
C ASP A 21 8.26 -3.57 6.10
N HIS A 22 9.21 -4.47 6.34
CA HIS A 22 9.85 -4.60 7.63
C HIS A 22 10.58 -3.32 8.03
N TRP A 23 11.30 -2.69 7.09
CA TRP A 23 11.93 -1.39 7.33
C TRP A 23 10.90 -0.29 7.61
N ILE A 24 9.79 -0.21 6.87
CA ILE A 24 8.71 0.76 7.13
C ILE A 24 8.13 0.58 8.54
N GLN A 25 7.95 -0.67 8.97
CA GLN A 25 7.37 -1.00 10.28
C GLN A 25 8.32 -0.69 11.44
N SER A 26 9.64 -0.67 11.22
CA SER A 26 10.64 -0.36 12.25
C SER A 26 10.86 1.14 12.47
N LEU A 27 10.27 2.01 11.65
CA LEU A 27 10.44 3.46 11.75
C LEU A 27 9.74 4.03 13.00
N ASP A 28 10.51 4.79 13.79
CA ASP A 28 10.04 5.58 14.93
C ASP A 28 10.58 7.03 14.85
N PRO A 29 9.71 8.07 14.84
CA PRO A 29 8.26 7.96 14.81
C PRO A 29 7.77 7.33 13.51
N ALA A 30 6.70 6.56 13.67
CA ALA A 30 5.86 6.04 12.63
C ALA A 30 5.53 7.07 11.52
N PRO A 31 5.71 6.75 10.22
CA PRO A 31 5.18 7.58 9.15
C PRO A 31 3.64 7.55 9.16
N VAL A 32 3.01 8.65 8.74
CA VAL A 32 1.54 8.76 8.61
C VAL A 32 1.03 7.89 7.47
N LEU A 33 1.75 7.90 6.35
CA LEU A 33 1.50 7.10 5.15
C LEU A 33 2.83 6.53 4.66
N ALA A 34 2.85 5.29 4.23
CA ALA A 34 4.01 4.66 3.59
C ALA A 34 3.56 3.79 2.42
N CYS A 35 4.21 3.96 1.28
CA CYS A 35 3.95 3.18 0.07
C CYS A 35 5.23 2.56 -0.48
N THR A 36 5.15 1.32 -0.95
CA THR A 36 6.22 0.64 -1.70
C THR A 36 6.01 0.77 -3.21
N HIS A 37 7.11 0.91 -3.94
CA HIS A 37 7.17 1.13 -5.37
C HIS A 37 8.18 0.15 -5.98
N LEU A 38 7.74 -0.71 -6.89
CA LEU A 38 8.64 -1.61 -7.61
C LEU A 38 9.37 -0.82 -8.70
N VAL A 39 10.70 -0.92 -8.71
CA VAL A 39 11.59 -0.19 -9.62
C VAL A 39 12.51 -1.19 -10.31
N ALA A 40 12.68 -1.05 -11.63
CA ALA A 40 13.50 -1.98 -12.43
C ALA A 40 14.99 -1.58 -12.55
N VAL A 41 15.30 -0.29 -12.38
CA VAL A 41 16.62 0.30 -12.66
C VAL A 41 17.12 1.02 -11.41
N PRO A 42 18.41 0.94 -11.04
CA PRO A 42 19.51 0.28 -11.77
C PRO A 42 19.47 -1.26 -11.72
N PHE A 43 18.69 -1.81 -10.81
CA PHE A 43 18.35 -3.23 -10.73
C PHE A 43 16.94 -3.36 -10.13
N PRO A 44 16.27 -4.52 -10.22
CA PRO A 44 14.99 -4.74 -9.56
C PRO A 44 15.08 -4.54 -8.04
N HIS A 45 14.39 -3.52 -7.53
CA HIS A 45 14.36 -3.15 -6.10
C HIS A 45 13.08 -2.42 -5.73
N VAL A 46 12.93 -2.12 -4.44
CA VAL A 46 11.78 -1.39 -3.89
C VAL A 46 12.21 0.00 -3.44
N ALA A 47 11.64 1.03 -4.07
CA ALA A 47 11.65 2.40 -3.56
C ALA A 47 10.42 2.63 -2.67
N ILE A 48 10.47 3.65 -1.82
CA ILE A 48 9.48 3.90 -0.78
C ILE A 48 9.11 5.37 -0.81
N SER A 49 7.82 5.69 -0.67
CA SER A 49 7.38 7.05 -0.34
C SER A 49 6.77 7.09 1.04
N LEU A 50 7.06 8.16 1.78
CA LEU A 50 6.65 8.34 3.17
C LEU A 50 6.05 9.72 3.37
N LEU A 51 4.92 9.82 4.06
CA LEU A 51 4.45 11.05 4.68
C LEU A 51 4.96 11.08 6.12
N THR A 52 6.01 11.86 6.37
CA THR A 52 6.71 11.85 7.66
C THR A 52 7.41 13.18 7.93
N ALA A 53 7.70 13.46 9.19
CA ALA A 53 8.55 14.58 9.62
C ALA A 53 10.05 14.25 9.53
N GLY A 54 10.40 12.96 9.39
CA GLY A 54 11.77 12.47 9.29
C GLY A 54 12.42 12.71 7.93
N SER A 55 13.72 12.48 7.86
CA SER A 55 14.52 12.49 6.64
C SER A 55 15.38 11.24 6.57
N PHE A 56 15.50 10.65 5.38
CA PHE A 56 16.32 9.46 5.16
C PHE A 56 17.27 9.72 4.00
N ALA A 57 18.51 9.27 4.14
CA ALA A 57 19.49 9.32 3.07
C ALA A 57 19.16 8.26 2.02
N THR A 58 19.32 8.62 0.75
CA THR A 58 19.28 7.71 -0.40
C THR A 58 20.64 7.79 -1.09
N ASP A 59 21.17 6.65 -1.52
CA ASP A 59 22.38 6.63 -2.34
C ASP A 59 22.13 7.41 -3.65
N ALA A 60 23.11 8.18 -4.11
CA ALA A 60 23.02 8.93 -5.35
C ALA A 60 22.62 8.05 -6.56
N ALA A 61 23.07 6.79 -6.59
CA ALA A 61 22.72 5.84 -7.65
C ALA A 61 21.23 5.46 -7.66
N LEU A 62 20.53 5.64 -6.54
CA LEU A 62 19.11 5.31 -6.36
C LEU A 62 18.21 6.55 -6.26
N GLN A 63 18.77 7.75 -6.38
CA GLN A 63 18.03 9.00 -6.19
C GLN A 63 16.87 9.15 -7.18
N VAL A 64 17.05 8.73 -8.44
CA VAL A 64 15.98 8.74 -9.45
C VAL A 64 14.77 7.91 -9.01
N ALA A 65 15.00 6.76 -8.36
CA ALA A 65 13.95 5.90 -7.85
C ALA A 65 13.22 6.53 -6.66
N ALA A 66 13.95 7.17 -5.75
CA ALA A 66 13.37 7.93 -4.65
C ALA A 66 12.52 9.11 -5.15
N ASP A 67 13.03 9.90 -6.10
CA ASP A 67 12.30 11.04 -6.66
C ASP A 67 10.98 10.58 -7.31
N ALA A 68 11.03 9.50 -8.10
CA ALA A 68 9.85 8.89 -8.71
C ALA A 68 8.83 8.40 -7.67
N ALA A 69 9.28 7.76 -6.58
CA ALA A 69 8.41 7.34 -5.49
C ALA A 69 7.72 8.52 -4.81
N SER A 70 8.47 9.61 -4.57
CA SER A 70 7.95 10.82 -3.91
C SER A 70 6.89 11.56 -4.74
N ALA A 71 6.92 11.42 -6.07
CA ALA A 71 5.92 11.98 -6.97
C ALA A 71 4.53 11.39 -6.79
N GLY A 72 4.39 10.25 -6.10
CA GLY A 72 3.09 9.74 -5.65
C GLY A 72 2.15 9.28 -6.77
N ARG A 73 2.71 8.92 -7.94
CA ARG A 73 1.91 8.54 -9.12
C ARG A 73 1.31 7.13 -9.01
N SER A 74 2.01 6.22 -8.35
CA SER A 74 1.60 4.83 -8.18
C SER A 74 2.16 4.27 -6.87
N GLY A 75 1.82 3.03 -6.51
CA GLY A 75 2.41 2.33 -5.36
C GLY A 75 1.46 1.36 -4.68
N ARG A 76 1.94 0.73 -3.60
CA ARG A 76 1.14 -0.07 -2.67
C ARG A 76 1.30 0.49 -1.27
N ALA A 77 0.19 0.88 -0.64
CA ALA A 77 0.24 1.38 0.71
C ALA A 77 0.44 0.22 1.70
N VAL A 78 1.45 0.38 2.54
CA VAL A 78 1.81 -0.55 3.62
C VAL A 78 1.28 -0.03 4.94
N ARG A 79 1.24 1.30 5.09
CA ARG A 79 0.75 1.99 6.26
C ARG A 79 -0.06 3.20 5.83
N PHE A 80 -1.23 3.38 6.42
CA PHE A 80 -2.10 4.52 6.21
C PHE A 80 -3.05 4.67 7.41
N PRO A 81 -3.63 5.86 7.64
CA PRO A 81 -4.54 6.05 8.76
C PRO A 81 -5.78 5.15 8.67
N GLY A 82 -6.09 4.48 9.78
CA GLY A 82 -7.25 3.60 9.92
C GLY A 82 -7.05 2.17 9.41
N ALA A 83 -5.85 1.82 8.93
CA ALA A 83 -5.52 0.45 8.52
C ALA A 83 -5.74 -0.56 9.67
N GLU A 84 -5.46 -0.17 10.91
CA GLU A 84 -5.65 -1.00 12.11
C GLU A 84 -7.10 -1.34 12.41
N ARG A 85 -8.05 -0.67 11.77
CA ARG A 85 -9.50 -0.87 11.93
C ARG A 85 -10.09 -1.76 10.83
N LEU A 86 -9.29 -2.16 9.85
CA LEU A 86 -9.72 -2.94 8.69
C LEU A 86 -9.49 -4.43 8.94
N THR A 87 -10.17 -4.96 9.95
CA THR A 87 -10.05 -6.35 10.41
C THR A 87 -11.38 -7.09 10.26
N GLY A 88 -11.32 -8.39 9.96
CA GLY A 88 -12.50 -9.25 9.78
C GLY A 88 -13.36 -8.89 8.55
N GLU A 89 -14.68 -9.04 8.70
CA GLU A 89 -15.66 -8.71 7.67
C GLU A 89 -16.17 -7.27 7.87
N LEU A 90 -16.07 -6.45 6.83
CA LEU A 90 -16.55 -5.06 6.83
C LEU A 90 -17.29 -4.77 5.53
N VAL A 91 -18.36 -3.98 5.57
CA VAL A 91 -18.95 -3.50 4.31
C VAL A 91 -18.09 -2.41 3.69
N VAL A 92 -18.14 -2.27 2.36
CA VAL A 92 -17.39 -1.24 1.61
C VAL A 92 -17.57 0.16 2.23
N GLY A 93 -18.80 0.52 2.62
CA GLY A 93 -19.06 1.81 3.25
C GLY A 93 -18.35 2.00 4.60
N GLU A 94 -18.10 0.93 5.37
CA GLU A 94 -17.34 1.01 6.61
C GLU A 94 -15.85 1.20 6.35
N ILE A 95 -15.29 0.52 5.36
CA ILE A 95 -13.88 0.66 4.96
C ILE A 95 -13.60 2.13 4.61
N LEU A 96 -14.45 2.74 3.79
CA LEU A 96 -14.33 4.14 3.35
C LEU A 96 -14.47 5.14 4.52
N ARG A 97 -15.33 4.86 5.51
CA ARG A 97 -15.52 5.75 6.66
C ARG A 97 -14.43 5.64 7.72
N ARG A 98 -13.83 4.45 7.87
CA ARG A 98 -12.92 4.13 8.99
C ARG A 98 -11.45 4.34 8.64
N SER A 99 -11.12 4.49 7.36
CA SER A 99 -9.75 4.58 6.85
C SER A 99 -9.57 5.70 5.82
N SER A 100 -8.33 5.96 5.44
CA SER A 100 -7.99 6.87 4.34
C SER A 100 -8.18 6.29 2.94
N ILE A 101 -8.82 5.11 2.79
CA ILE A 101 -9.17 4.55 1.48
C ILE A 101 -10.24 5.43 0.84
N SER A 102 -9.93 6.00 -0.32
CA SER A 102 -10.83 6.88 -1.06
C SER A 102 -11.90 6.08 -1.81
N ARG A 103 -11.54 4.90 -2.34
CA ARG A 103 -12.41 4.10 -3.21
C ARG A 103 -12.15 2.60 -3.04
N VAL A 104 -13.22 1.81 -3.23
CA VAL A 104 -13.13 0.36 -3.37
C VAL A 104 -13.60 -0.02 -4.76
N GLU A 105 -12.78 -0.79 -5.48
CA GLU A 105 -13.05 -1.26 -6.83
C GLU A 105 -13.09 -2.79 -6.84
N VAL A 106 -13.99 -3.37 -7.62
CA VAL A 106 -13.99 -4.77 -8.01
C VAL A 106 -13.18 -4.90 -9.30
N LEU A 107 -12.16 -5.76 -9.28
CA LEU A 107 -11.26 -5.98 -10.41
C LEU A 107 -12.06 -6.36 -11.66
N GLY A 108 -11.95 -5.55 -12.72
CA GLY A 108 -12.65 -5.78 -13.99
C GLY A 108 -14.13 -5.37 -14.01
N SER A 109 -14.67 -4.83 -12.92
CA SER A 109 -16.09 -4.44 -12.83
C SER A 109 -16.36 -3.01 -12.35
N GLY A 110 -15.34 -2.30 -11.84
CA GLY A 110 -15.47 -0.90 -11.43
C GLY A 110 -15.80 -0.73 -9.95
N PRO A 111 -16.48 0.36 -9.53
CA PRO A 111 -16.75 0.64 -8.12
C PRO A 111 -17.58 -0.46 -7.44
N ALA A 112 -17.22 -0.80 -6.19
CA ALA A 112 -17.98 -1.76 -5.39
C ALA A 112 -19.23 -1.10 -4.76
N ASP A 113 -20.30 -1.89 -4.57
CA ASP A 113 -21.49 -1.43 -3.85
C ASP A 113 -21.14 -1.19 -2.36
N PRO A 114 -21.48 -0.01 -1.79
CA PRO A 114 -21.25 0.31 -0.38
C PRO A 114 -21.78 -0.72 0.64
N ALA A 115 -22.80 -1.51 0.28
CA ALA A 115 -23.40 -2.53 1.12
C ALA A 115 -22.72 -3.91 0.99
N THR A 116 -21.85 -4.13 0.01
CA THR A 116 -21.15 -5.41 -0.17
C THR A 116 -20.14 -5.65 0.94
N VAL A 117 -20.12 -6.87 1.48
CA VAL A 117 -19.17 -7.31 2.50
C VAL A 117 -17.81 -7.63 1.87
N VAL A 118 -16.75 -7.11 2.48
CA VAL A 118 -15.36 -7.42 2.19
C VAL A 118 -14.77 -8.23 3.35
N GLU A 119 -14.30 -9.44 3.06
CA GLU A 119 -13.48 -10.23 3.96
C GLU A 119 -12.04 -9.72 3.88
N THR A 120 -11.63 -8.89 4.84
CA THR A 120 -10.33 -8.19 4.79
C THR A 120 -9.12 -9.11 5.00
N GLY A 121 -9.32 -10.27 5.62
CA GLY A 121 -8.23 -11.19 5.98
C GLY A 121 -7.17 -10.55 6.90
N ASP A 122 -7.54 -9.49 7.61
CA ASP A 122 -6.68 -8.65 8.45
C ASP A 122 -5.44 -8.12 7.70
N PHE A 123 -5.54 -8.01 6.38
CA PHE A 123 -4.47 -7.58 5.50
C PHE A 123 -5.02 -6.79 4.31
N VAL A 124 -4.84 -5.47 4.37
CA VAL A 124 -5.34 -4.55 3.36
C VAL A 124 -4.19 -3.71 2.80
N ARG A 125 -3.83 -3.96 1.54
CA ARG A 125 -2.83 -3.20 0.77
C ARG A 125 -3.49 -2.48 -0.42
N PRO A 126 -4.06 -1.28 -0.21
CA PRO A 126 -4.63 -0.51 -1.31
C PRO A 126 -3.52 0.03 -2.22
N GLN A 127 -3.89 0.30 -3.46
CA GLN A 127 -3.01 0.97 -4.41
C GLN A 127 -3.01 2.46 -4.15
N PHE A 128 -1.83 3.09 -4.17
CA PHE A 128 -1.75 4.54 -4.26
C PHE A 128 -1.82 4.93 -5.73
N ARG A 129 -2.79 5.76 -6.13
CA ARG A 129 -3.00 6.20 -7.51
C ARG A 129 -3.32 7.69 -7.50
N ASP A 130 -2.43 8.50 -8.07
CA ASP A 130 -2.61 9.95 -8.21
C ASP A 130 -3.08 10.66 -6.93
N GLY A 131 -2.52 10.28 -5.77
CA GLY A 131 -2.87 10.88 -4.47
C GLY A 131 -4.00 10.17 -3.70
N GLU A 132 -4.70 9.21 -4.31
CA GLU A 132 -5.79 8.47 -3.67
C GLU A 132 -5.38 7.03 -3.31
N LEU A 133 -5.96 6.51 -2.23
CA LEU A 133 -5.86 5.09 -1.87
C LEU A 133 -7.06 4.34 -2.43
N VAL A 134 -6.80 3.40 -3.34
CA VAL A 134 -7.81 2.58 -4.01
C VAL A 134 -7.64 1.13 -3.60
N LEU A 135 -8.60 0.59 -2.86
CA LEU A 135 -8.64 -0.82 -2.53
C LEU A 135 -9.24 -1.60 -3.69
N VAL A 136 -8.43 -2.42 -4.35
CA VAL A 136 -8.91 -3.35 -5.37
C VAL A 136 -9.27 -4.67 -4.72
N THR A 137 -10.45 -5.17 -5.06
CA THR A 137 -11.03 -6.41 -4.55
C THR A 137 -11.36 -7.37 -5.68
N THR A 138 -11.55 -8.64 -5.36
CA THR A 138 -12.07 -9.66 -6.28
C THR A 138 -13.31 -10.34 -5.66
N PRO A 139 -14.27 -10.81 -6.48
CA PRO A 139 -15.39 -11.59 -5.99
C PRO A 139 -14.96 -12.85 -5.24
N ALA A 140 -15.71 -13.19 -4.19
CA ALA A 140 -15.58 -14.41 -3.39
C ALA A 140 -16.95 -15.09 -3.23
N ALA A 141 -16.96 -16.29 -2.63
CA ALA A 141 -18.18 -17.04 -2.41
C ALA A 141 -19.21 -16.23 -1.57
N GLY A 142 -20.50 -16.47 -1.80
CA GLY A 142 -21.57 -15.83 -1.03
C GLY A 142 -21.82 -14.35 -1.36
N GLY A 143 -21.41 -13.88 -2.54
CA GLY A 143 -21.60 -12.48 -2.95
C GLY A 143 -20.70 -11.49 -2.22
N ARG A 144 -19.57 -11.99 -1.68
CA ARG A 144 -18.60 -11.22 -0.92
C ARG A 144 -17.43 -10.78 -1.79
N LEU A 145 -16.60 -9.91 -1.24
CA LEU A 145 -15.36 -9.45 -1.83
C LEU A 145 -14.19 -9.81 -0.93
N VAL A 146 -13.01 -9.99 -1.52
CA VAL A 146 -11.73 -10.10 -0.80
C VAL A 146 -10.74 -9.11 -1.40
N PRO A 147 -9.80 -8.53 -0.64
CA PRO A 147 -8.69 -7.78 -1.20
C PRO A 147 -7.94 -8.58 -2.28
N PHE A 148 -7.54 -7.89 -3.35
CA PHE A 148 -6.77 -8.51 -4.44
C PHE A 148 -5.40 -9.02 -3.96
N GLU A 149 -4.75 -8.26 -3.08
CA GLU A 149 -3.47 -8.64 -2.50
C GLU A 149 -3.72 -9.45 -1.22
N ARG A 150 -3.16 -10.66 -1.13
CA ARG A 150 -3.27 -11.56 0.03
C ARG A 150 -1.94 -11.63 0.76
N ARG A 151 -1.98 -11.77 2.09
CA ARG A 151 -0.79 -11.89 2.95
C ARG A 151 0.04 -13.12 2.58
N ASP A 152 -0.65 -14.25 2.41
CA ASP A 152 -0.09 -15.49 1.90
C ASP A 152 -0.76 -15.77 0.55
N PRO A 153 -0.14 -15.43 -0.59
CA PRO A 153 -0.66 -15.89 -1.86
C PRO A 153 -0.67 -17.41 -1.79
N THR A 154 -1.86 -18.02 -1.93
CA THR A 154 -1.93 -19.44 -2.24
C THR A 154 -1.02 -19.66 -3.43
N PRO A 155 0.01 -20.52 -3.37
CA PRO A 155 0.91 -20.70 -4.50
C PRO A 155 0.05 -21.06 -5.71
N CYS A 156 0.00 -20.16 -6.70
CA CYS A 156 -0.63 -20.47 -7.95
C CYS A 156 0.33 -21.40 -8.70
N CYS A 157 0.02 -22.69 -8.59
CA CYS A 157 0.42 -23.78 -9.48
C CYS A 157 1.80 -23.60 -10.16
N ALA A 158 2.86 -24.05 -9.50
CA ALA A 158 3.98 -24.63 -10.20
C ALA A 158 3.51 -26.00 -10.74
N ASP A 159 2.96 -26.02 -11.96
CA ASP A 159 2.85 -27.19 -12.83
C ASP A 159 2.21 -26.76 -14.16
N HIS A 160 3.04 -26.27 -15.10
CA HIS A 160 2.76 -26.25 -16.54
C HIS A 160 4.07 -26.41 -17.31
#